data_AF-A0A653V9K9-F1
#
_entry.id   AF-A0A653V9K9-F1
#
_cell.length_a   1.000
_cell.length_b   1.000
_cell.length_c   1.000
_cell.angle_alpha   90.00
_cell.angle_beta   90.00
_cell.angle_gamma   90.00
#
_symmetry.space_group_name_H-M   'P 1'
#
loop_
_entity.id
_entity.type
_entity.pdbx_description
1 polymer ?
#
loop_
_entity_poly.entity_id
_entity_poly.type
_entity_poly.pdbx_seq_one_letter_code
_entity_poly.pdbx_strand_id
1 'polypeptide(L)'
;MTFENMPKEENCLIEKTNKNLPQKKEDFDIDMFKSIYYWANAKPDTQSKLFRERKNISLSDIYDLNTRIGNKLKTHKIETFIVTLNFVLSEGNIREYASWAEFDRENWNHVNQRVETISITWDLTFSLENYTLPQRHTLKVRIGSAIPPRDMLHFMFNSDEASDLIISQAEGMVKVDFINQVLGNELINIVLGWHEGLTKIIRKNNFQTFLEKNQGYINKSILYSFPLLLLFLGFIYQNLIIKELDLSKDLNLITLERTLLVGATIISIGLVLSRFFANQITRKINKFKIPSGILITKGDKSYDEELKLENKNIIKDILGKILISLTVATIIIIIKYIYAYFFSTK
;
A
#
# COMPACT_ATOMS: atom_id res chain seq x y z
N MET A 1 47.51 63.49 53.66
CA MET A 1 46.88 64.80 53.94
C MET A 1 45.47 64.53 54.46
N THR A 2 45.29 64.77 55.77
CA THR A 2 44.18 65.50 56.42
C THR A 2 42.80 65.52 55.73
N PHE A 3 41.76 64.97 56.38
CA PHE A 3 40.67 65.66 57.14
C PHE A 3 39.72 66.44 56.19
N GLU A 4 38.38 66.42 56.25
CA GLU A 4 37.44 66.50 57.38
C GLU A 4 35.97 66.61 56.85
N ASN A 5 34.99 66.23 57.69
CA ASN A 5 33.62 66.79 57.85
C ASN A 5 32.53 66.59 56.74
N MET A 6 31.52 65.70 56.92
CA MET A 6 30.22 65.82 57.66
C MET A 6 29.12 66.63 56.90
N PRO A 7 27.77 66.52 57.14
CA PRO A 7 26.93 65.59 57.94
C PRO A 7 25.55 65.16 57.31
N LYS A 8 24.86 64.26 58.03
CA LYS A 8 23.40 64.01 58.32
C LYS A 8 22.24 64.41 57.38
N GLU A 9 21.36 63.41 57.23
CA GLU A 9 19.86 63.39 57.19
C GLU A 9 19.08 64.41 56.36
N GLU A 10 18.24 63.92 55.44
CA GLU A 10 16.79 64.22 55.49
C GLU A 10 15.96 63.24 54.63
N ASN A 11 14.93 62.68 55.26
CA ASN A 11 13.88 61.88 54.65
C ASN A 11 13.06 62.74 53.68
N CYS A 12 12.76 62.21 52.48
CA CYS A 12 11.51 62.58 51.82
C CYS A 12 10.83 61.35 51.24
N LEU A 13 9.73 61.01 51.90
CA LEU A 13 8.68 60.09 51.52
C LEU A 13 8.31 60.25 50.03
N ILE A 14 8.06 59.13 49.36
CA ILE A 14 6.80 58.86 48.66
C ILE A 14 6.72 57.32 48.50
N GLU A 15 5.97 56.70 49.41
CA GLU A 15 5.29 55.45 49.14
C GLU A 15 4.36 55.67 47.93
N LYS A 16 4.59 54.92 46.86
CA LYS A 16 3.56 54.65 45.85
C LYS A 16 3.39 53.14 45.72
N THR A 17 2.55 52.62 46.61
CA THR A 17 1.45 51.69 46.30
C THR A 17 1.71 50.70 45.14
N ASN A 18 2.46 49.64 45.42
CA ASN A 18 2.32 48.35 44.75
C ASN A 18 1.08 47.59 45.27
N LYS A 19 -0.09 48.23 45.20
CA LYS A 19 -1.39 47.58 45.37
C LYS A 19 -2.14 47.78 44.07
N ASN A 20 -2.01 46.83 43.13
CA ASN A 20 -2.93 46.57 42.01
C ASN A 20 -2.37 45.58 40.95
N LEU A 21 -1.32 44.81 41.24
CA LEU A 21 -1.13 43.55 40.52
C LEU A 21 -1.93 42.47 41.25
N PRO A 22 -2.86 41.75 40.58
CA PRO A 22 -3.47 40.58 41.20
C PRO A 22 -2.33 39.66 41.63
N GLN A 23 -2.34 39.29 42.92
CA GLN A 23 -1.45 38.28 43.46
C GLN A 23 -1.42 37.11 42.48
N LYS A 24 -0.21 36.62 42.18
CA LYS A 24 0.06 35.42 41.38
C LYS A 24 -0.86 34.32 41.89
N LYS A 25 -2.01 34.13 41.22
CA LYS A 25 -2.98 33.09 41.55
C LYS A 25 -2.26 31.77 41.36
N GLU A 26 -2.22 31.02 42.45
CA GLU A 26 -1.93 29.59 42.58
C GLU A 26 -1.21 28.99 41.38
N ASP A 27 0.05 28.60 41.57
CA ASP A 27 0.69 27.66 40.65
C ASP A 27 -0.29 26.50 40.48
N PHE A 28 -0.97 26.44 39.32
CA PHE A 28 -2.01 25.46 39.04
C PHE A 28 -1.34 24.11 39.17
N ASP A 29 -1.59 23.43 40.28
CA ASP A 29 -0.92 22.18 40.59
C ASP A 29 -1.30 21.18 39.49
N ILE A 30 -0.29 20.74 38.76
CA ILE A 30 -0.45 19.81 37.64
C ILE A 30 -1.15 18.53 38.13
N ASP A 31 -0.92 18.15 39.39
CA ASP A 31 -1.54 16.97 39.98
C ASP A 31 -3.00 17.21 40.38
N MET A 32 -3.36 18.43 40.79
CA MET A 32 -4.76 18.84 40.95
C MET A 32 -5.50 18.87 39.61
N PHE A 33 -4.87 19.37 38.55
CA PHE A 33 -5.45 19.29 37.20
C PHE A 33 -5.62 17.84 36.73
N LYS A 34 -4.60 16.98 36.92
CA LYS A 34 -4.69 15.55 36.57
C LYS A 34 -5.80 14.84 37.34
N SER A 35 -5.94 15.09 38.64
CA SER A 35 -6.99 14.46 39.45
C SER A 35 -8.38 14.91 39.01
N ILE A 36 -8.58 16.20 38.72
CA ILE A 36 -9.84 16.70 38.14
C ILE A 36 -10.08 16.07 36.76
N TYR A 37 -9.05 15.97 35.92
CA TYR A 37 -9.16 15.39 34.59
C TYR A 37 -9.52 13.90 34.61
N TYR A 38 -8.90 13.11 35.50
CA TYR A 38 -9.20 11.69 35.69
C TYR A 38 -10.53 11.45 36.41
N TRP A 39 -10.94 12.36 37.28
CA TRP A 39 -12.27 12.33 37.89
C TRP A 39 -13.36 12.64 36.85
N ALA A 40 -13.10 13.56 35.92
CA ALA A 40 -14.03 13.94 34.88
C ALA A 40 -14.10 12.93 33.72
N ASN A 41 -12.96 12.33 33.35
CA ASN A 41 -12.85 11.40 32.24
C ASN A 41 -12.34 10.05 32.71
N ALA A 42 -13.14 9.00 32.51
CA ALA A 42 -12.63 7.66 32.64
C ALA A 42 -11.58 7.41 31.56
N LYS A 43 -10.53 6.64 31.91
CA LYS A 43 -9.50 6.25 30.94
C LYS A 43 -10.14 5.29 29.93
N PRO A 44 -10.18 5.63 28.63
CA PRO A 44 -10.74 4.74 27.64
C PRO A 44 -9.77 3.59 27.35
N ASP A 45 -10.33 2.41 27.15
CA ASP A 45 -9.63 1.27 26.58
C ASP A 45 -9.66 1.36 25.05
N THR A 46 -8.67 0.75 24.39
CA THR A 46 -8.53 0.76 22.94
C THR A 46 -8.69 -0.65 22.38
N GLN A 47 -9.49 -0.78 21.33
CA GLN A 47 -9.52 -1.98 20.50
C GLN A 47 -9.35 -1.61 19.03
N SER A 48 -8.56 -2.39 18.31
CA SER A 48 -8.27 -2.14 16.90
C SER A 48 -8.26 -3.43 16.08
N LYS A 49 -8.71 -3.34 14.83
CA LYS A 49 -8.69 -4.45 13.88
C LYS A 49 -8.24 -3.96 12.50
N LEU A 50 -7.51 -4.83 11.80
CA LEU A 50 -6.97 -4.56 10.47
C LEU A 50 -7.87 -5.16 9.39
N PHE A 51 -8.01 -4.46 8.26
CA PHE A 51 -8.65 -4.97 7.07
C PHE A 51 -7.63 -5.67 6.18
N ARG A 52 -7.81 -6.98 5.98
CA ARG A 52 -6.87 -7.83 5.21
C ARG A 52 -7.14 -7.84 3.71
N GLU A 53 -8.38 -7.56 3.30
CA GLU A 53 -8.79 -7.61 1.89
C GLU A 53 -8.96 -6.21 1.32
N ARG A 54 -8.44 -5.98 0.12
CA ARG A 54 -8.75 -4.76 -0.64
C ARG A 54 -10.17 -4.84 -1.21
N LYS A 55 -10.95 -3.78 -0.98
CA LYS A 55 -12.33 -3.64 -1.44
C LYS A 55 -12.48 -2.41 -2.32
N ASN A 56 -13.50 -2.42 -3.17
CA ASN A 56 -13.92 -1.22 -3.89
C ASN A 56 -14.78 -0.37 -2.95
N ILE A 57 -14.43 0.90 -2.81
CA ILE A 57 -15.13 1.87 -1.97
C ILE A 57 -15.58 3.03 -2.84
N SER A 58 -16.88 3.24 -2.87
CA SER A 58 -17.54 4.36 -3.50
C SER A 58 -18.00 5.37 -2.45
N LEU A 59 -18.40 6.56 -2.92
CA LEU A 59 -18.96 7.57 -2.05
C LEU A 59 -20.22 7.06 -1.31
N SER A 60 -21.10 6.31 -1.98
CA SER A 60 -22.31 5.73 -1.37
C SER A 60 -22.01 4.78 -0.21
N ASP A 61 -20.87 4.09 -0.25
CA ASP A 61 -20.48 3.18 0.84
C ASP A 61 -20.11 3.95 2.11
N ILE A 62 -19.55 5.15 1.97
CA ILE A 62 -19.25 6.05 3.10
C ILE A 62 -20.55 6.58 3.73
N TYR A 63 -21.54 6.95 2.90
CA TYR A 63 -22.87 7.34 3.36
C TYR A 63 -23.57 6.20 4.12
N ASP A 64 -23.51 4.98 3.58
CA ASP A 64 -24.07 3.79 4.23
C ASP A 64 -23.42 3.53 5.59
N LEU A 65 -22.08 3.58 5.67
CA LEU A 65 -21.35 3.40 6.92
C LEU A 65 -21.80 4.41 8.00
N ASN A 66 -21.84 5.69 7.65
CA ASN A 66 -22.28 6.73 8.58
C ASN A 66 -23.74 6.53 9.01
N THR A 67 -24.60 6.09 8.10
CA THR A 67 -26.01 5.79 8.39
C THR A 67 -26.15 4.61 9.34
N ARG A 68 -25.38 3.53 9.15
CA ARG A 68 -25.38 2.35 10.04
C ARG A 68 -24.94 2.71 11.46
N ILE A 69 -23.86 3.49 11.57
CA ILE A 69 -23.37 4.00 12.86
C ILE A 69 -24.44 4.89 13.50
N GLY A 70 -24.94 5.90 12.79
CA GLY A 70 -25.97 6.81 13.28
C GLY A 70 -27.24 6.08 13.74
N ASN A 71 -27.69 5.06 13.02
CA ASN A 71 -28.86 4.27 13.41
C ASN A 71 -28.64 3.44 14.68
N LYS A 72 -27.46 2.83 14.85
CA LYS A 72 -27.12 2.13 16.09
C LYS A 72 -27.05 3.10 17.28
N LEU A 73 -26.58 4.30 17.03
CA LEU A 73 -26.37 5.33 18.03
C LEU A 73 -27.69 5.95 18.53
N LYS A 74 -28.75 5.99 17.71
CA LYS A 74 -30.09 6.46 18.14
C LYS A 74 -30.68 5.72 19.35
N THR A 75 -30.23 4.49 19.64
CA THR A 75 -30.73 3.73 20.79
C THR A 75 -30.08 4.15 22.12
N HIS A 76 -29.06 5.01 22.08
CA HIS A 76 -28.30 5.45 23.24
C HIS A 76 -28.54 6.94 23.52
N LYS A 77 -28.38 7.36 24.78
CA LYS A 77 -28.40 8.78 25.15
C LYS A 77 -27.06 9.42 24.75
N ILE A 78 -27.07 10.11 23.61
CA ILE A 78 -25.90 10.76 23.04
C ILE A 78 -26.03 12.25 23.23
N GLU A 79 -25.00 12.86 23.81
CA GLU A 79 -24.92 14.30 23.99
C GLU A 79 -24.20 14.98 22.84
N THR A 80 -23.24 14.28 22.22
CA THR A 80 -22.45 14.82 21.13
C THR A 80 -22.16 13.73 20.11
N PHE A 81 -22.39 14.06 18.83
CA PHE A 81 -22.10 13.22 17.67
C PHE A 81 -21.40 14.10 16.62
N ILE A 82 -20.07 14.04 16.58
CA ILE A 82 -19.26 14.79 15.62
C ILE A 82 -18.60 13.79 14.67
N VAL A 83 -18.67 14.08 13.37
CA VAL A 83 -18.03 13.26 12.33
C VAL A 83 -17.05 14.12 11.57
N THR A 84 -15.78 13.76 11.66
CA THR A 84 -14.67 14.41 10.96
C THR A 84 -14.16 13.49 9.87
N LEU A 85 -14.00 14.02 8.66
CA LEU A 85 -13.48 13.28 7.51
C LEU A 85 -12.21 13.93 7.01
N ASN A 86 -11.19 13.10 6.76
CA ASN A 86 -9.92 13.53 6.21
C ASN A 86 -9.57 12.66 5.00
N PHE A 87 -9.39 13.32 3.87
CA PHE A 87 -8.98 12.73 2.61
C PHE A 87 -7.58 13.21 2.26
N VAL A 88 -6.64 12.27 2.17
CA VAL A 88 -5.32 12.51 1.61
C VAL A 88 -5.40 12.21 0.12
N LEU A 89 -5.25 13.24 -0.69
CA LEU A 89 -5.24 13.17 -2.14
C LEU A 89 -3.81 13.03 -2.68
N SER A 90 -3.69 12.63 -3.94
CA SER A 90 -2.41 12.69 -4.67
C SER A 90 -1.80 14.09 -4.62
N GLU A 91 -0.47 14.15 -4.70
CA GLU A 91 0.32 15.39 -4.65
C GLU A 91 0.34 16.06 -3.26
N GLY A 92 -0.04 15.33 -2.22
CA GLY A 92 0.01 15.81 -0.83
C GLY A 92 -1.11 16.76 -0.44
N ASN A 93 -2.13 16.90 -1.27
CA ASN A 93 -3.30 17.72 -0.95
C ASN A 93 -4.17 17.00 0.09
N ILE A 94 -4.47 17.68 1.19
CA ILE A 94 -5.29 17.14 2.27
C ILE A 94 -6.60 17.93 2.29
N ARG A 95 -7.73 17.23 2.26
CA ARG A 95 -9.05 17.80 2.46
C ARG A 95 -9.63 17.30 3.77
N GLU A 96 -9.79 18.21 4.70
CA GLU A 96 -10.36 17.94 6.02
C GLU A 96 -11.71 18.63 6.16
N TYR A 97 -12.69 17.87 6.64
CA TYR A 97 -14.04 18.34 6.91
C TYR A 97 -14.32 18.12 8.39
N ALA A 98 -14.62 19.21 9.11
CA ALA A 98 -14.84 19.16 10.55
C ALA A 98 -16.21 18.56 10.90
N SER A 99 -17.16 18.60 9.96
CA SER A 99 -18.50 18.06 10.11
C SER A 99 -18.97 17.28 8.88
N TRP A 100 -19.93 16.37 9.11
CA TRP A 100 -20.60 15.64 8.03
C TRP A 100 -21.29 16.56 7.02
N ALA A 101 -21.88 17.67 7.48
CA ALA A 101 -22.59 18.62 6.62
C ALA A 101 -21.65 19.41 5.68
N GLU A 102 -20.39 19.61 6.06
CA GLU A 102 -19.38 20.17 5.15
C GLU A 102 -19.01 19.16 4.07
N PHE A 103 -18.76 17.91 4.46
CA PHE A 103 -18.46 16.83 3.53
C PHE A 103 -19.59 16.60 2.51
N ASP A 104 -20.85 16.63 2.96
CA ASP A 104 -22.02 16.37 2.11
C ASP A 104 -22.25 17.46 1.05
N ARG A 105 -21.76 18.69 1.31
CA ARG A 105 -21.84 19.80 0.35
C ARG A 105 -20.75 19.73 -0.73
N GLU A 106 -19.70 18.93 -0.53
CA GLU A 106 -18.60 18.84 -1.48
C GLU A 106 -19.01 18.06 -2.74
N ASN A 107 -18.71 18.62 -3.92
CA ASN A 107 -18.94 17.93 -5.17
C ASN A 107 -17.68 17.18 -5.64
N TRP A 108 -17.60 15.91 -5.23
CA TRP A 108 -16.51 14.99 -5.55
C TRP A 108 -16.29 14.74 -7.05
N ASN A 109 -17.27 15.04 -7.91
CA ASN A 109 -17.14 14.87 -9.36
C ASN A 109 -16.23 15.91 -10.02
N HIS A 110 -15.98 17.05 -9.36
CA HIS A 110 -15.07 18.09 -9.87
C HIS A 110 -13.62 17.92 -9.41
N VAL A 111 -13.37 16.96 -8.52
CA VAL A 111 -12.04 16.67 -8.00
C VAL A 111 -11.31 15.74 -8.98
N ASN A 112 -10.24 16.24 -9.59
CA ASN A 112 -9.43 15.49 -10.56
C ASN A 112 -8.26 14.73 -9.92
N GLN A 113 -8.03 14.90 -8.62
CA GLN A 113 -6.95 14.25 -7.88
C GLN A 113 -7.41 12.91 -7.31
N ARG A 114 -6.51 11.93 -7.21
CA ARG A 114 -6.83 10.61 -6.65
C ARG A 114 -6.90 10.69 -5.13
N VAL A 115 -7.70 9.83 -4.51
CA VAL A 115 -7.70 9.61 -3.06
C VAL A 115 -6.73 8.49 -2.72
N GLU A 116 -5.76 8.78 -1.87
CA GLU A 116 -4.78 7.80 -1.37
C GLU A 116 -5.21 7.22 -0.02
N THR A 117 -5.82 8.04 0.82
CA THR A 117 -6.27 7.61 2.14
C THR A 117 -7.52 8.36 2.56
N ILE A 118 -8.44 7.63 3.18
CA ILE A 118 -9.65 8.14 3.82
C ILE A 118 -9.51 7.86 5.30
N SER A 119 -9.76 8.86 6.14
CA SER A 119 -9.86 8.71 7.58
C SER A 119 -11.16 9.35 8.05
N ILE A 120 -12.04 8.55 8.65
CA ILE A 120 -13.30 8.99 9.21
C ILE A 120 -13.23 8.79 10.72
N THR A 121 -13.50 9.84 11.47
CA THR A 121 -13.50 9.83 12.93
C THR A 121 -14.87 10.24 13.42
N TRP A 122 -15.50 9.37 14.20
CA TRP A 122 -16.71 9.67 14.94
C TRP A 122 -16.32 9.91 16.40
N ASP A 123 -16.48 11.14 16.85
CA ASP A 123 -16.33 11.54 18.23
C ASP A 123 -17.71 11.59 18.89
N LEU A 124 -17.87 10.73 19.89
CA LEU A 124 -19.14 10.43 20.54
C LEU A 124 -19.04 10.70 22.03
N THR A 125 -20.07 11.29 22.62
CA THR A 125 -20.16 11.45 24.08
C THR A 125 -21.47 10.86 24.58
N PHE A 126 -21.38 9.89 25.49
CA PHE A 126 -22.52 9.16 26.03
C PHE A 126 -22.72 9.44 27.52
N SER A 127 -23.97 9.62 27.93
CA SER A 127 -24.32 9.58 29.35
C SER A 127 -24.51 8.11 29.77
N LEU A 128 -23.58 7.58 30.56
CA LEU A 128 -23.60 6.20 31.05
C LEU A 128 -24.21 6.16 32.46
N GLU A 129 -25.02 5.15 32.78
CA GLU A 129 -25.70 5.06 34.09
C GLU A 129 -24.73 5.04 35.29
N ASN A 130 -23.54 4.49 35.10
CA ASN A 130 -22.52 4.37 36.15
C ASN A 130 -21.61 5.60 36.27
N TYR A 131 -21.81 6.63 35.45
CA TYR A 131 -20.97 7.83 35.43
C TYR A 131 -21.82 9.08 35.57
N THR A 132 -21.42 9.98 36.46
CA THR A 132 -22.09 11.27 36.66
C THR A 132 -21.90 12.20 35.48
N LEU A 133 -20.76 12.08 34.79
CA LEU A 133 -20.40 12.91 33.66
C LEU A 133 -20.42 12.13 32.35
N PRO A 134 -20.73 12.81 31.24
CA PRO A 134 -20.77 12.21 29.92
C PRO A 134 -19.36 11.75 29.49
N GLN A 135 -19.28 10.56 28.93
CA GLN A 135 -18.03 9.88 28.67
C GLN A 135 -17.74 9.81 27.16
N ARG A 136 -16.55 10.28 26.77
CA ARG A 136 -16.12 10.34 25.37
C ARG A 136 -15.69 8.96 24.86
N HIS A 137 -16.15 8.63 23.67
CA HIS A 137 -15.77 7.46 22.87
C HIS A 137 -15.39 7.94 21.47
N THR A 138 -14.39 7.31 20.87
CA THR A 138 -13.93 7.70 19.52
C THR A 138 -13.82 6.46 18.65
N LEU A 139 -14.53 6.46 17.52
CA LEU A 139 -14.39 5.45 16.47
C LEU A 139 -13.62 6.07 15.31
N LYS A 140 -12.51 5.44 14.91
CA LYS A 140 -11.68 5.86 13.79
C LYS A 140 -11.59 4.74 12.76
N VAL A 141 -12.02 5.03 11.54
CA VAL A 141 -11.88 4.13 10.40
C VAL A 141 -10.91 4.77 9.42
N ARG A 142 -9.88 4.04 9.03
CA ARG A 142 -8.89 4.48 8.05
C ARG A 142 -8.78 3.45 6.95
N ILE A 143 -8.79 3.90 5.71
CA ILE A 143 -8.72 3.03 4.52
C ILE A 143 -7.76 3.66 3.52
N GLY A 144 -6.87 2.85 2.94
CA GLY A 144 -5.86 3.30 1.99
C GLY A 144 -4.44 2.91 2.38
N SER A 145 -3.48 3.36 1.57
CA SER A 145 -2.17 2.72 1.40
C SER A 145 -1.12 2.97 2.49
N ALA A 146 -1.48 3.56 3.64
CA ALA A 146 -0.55 3.71 4.75
C ALA A 146 -1.27 3.77 6.10
N ILE A 147 -1.10 2.69 6.88
CA ILE A 147 -1.31 2.73 8.33
C ILE A 147 -0.19 3.59 8.94
N PRO A 148 -0.51 4.57 9.80
CA PRO A 148 0.51 5.38 10.44
C PRO A 148 1.52 4.52 11.20
N PRO A 149 2.84 4.83 11.17
CA PRO A 149 3.85 4.05 11.87
C PRO A 149 3.55 3.84 13.35
N ARG A 150 2.96 4.84 14.02
CA ARG A 150 2.49 4.73 15.41
C ARG A 150 1.50 3.58 15.61
N ASP A 151 0.50 3.50 14.75
CA ASP A 151 -0.56 2.49 14.86
C ASP A 151 -0.02 1.11 14.48
N MET A 152 0.86 1.04 13.48
CA MET A 152 1.61 -0.17 13.12
C MET A 152 2.44 -0.70 14.30
N LEU A 153 3.23 0.15 14.94
CA LEU A 153 4.02 -0.22 16.12
C LEU A 153 3.14 -0.72 17.26
N HIS A 154 2.01 -0.05 17.51
CA HIS A 154 1.04 -0.51 18.51
C HIS A 154 0.52 -1.92 18.20
N PHE A 155 0.23 -2.25 16.94
CA PHE A 155 -0.15 -3.61 16.56
C PHE A 155 0.99 -4.62 16.74
N MET A 156 2.21 -4.26 16.35
CA MET A 156 3.39 -5.13 16.51
C MET A 156 3.65 -5.48 17.98
N PHE A 157 3.50 -4.52 18.89
CA PHE A 157 3.76 -4.74 20.32
C PHE A 157 2.62 -5.44 21.06
N ASN A 158 1.38 -5.31 20.59
CA ASN A 158 0.20 -5.83 21.30
C ASN A 158 -0.42 -7.08 20.69
N SER A 159 0.10 -7.61 19.58
CA SER A 159 -0.42 -8.84 18.99
C SER A 159 0.65 -9.91 18.88
N ASP A 160 0.39 -11.06 19.51
CA ASP A 160 1.25 -12.25 19.45
C ASP A 160 1.33 -12.85 18.03
N GLU A 161 0.37 -12.49 17.15
CA GLU A 161 0.28 -12.90 15.75
C GLU A 161 0.66 -11.80 14.74
N ALA A 162 1.29 -10.68 15.17
CA ALA A 162 1.80 -9.66 14.25
C ALA A 162 2.94 -10.21 13.39
N SER A 163 2.61 -10.98 12.36
CA SER A 163 3.51 -11.13 11.23
C SER A 163 3.63 -9.75 10.57
N ASP A 164 4.85 -9.20 10.47
CA ASP A 164 5.15 -7.96 9.72
C ASP A 164 4.46 -7.93 8.35
N LEU A 165 4.30 -9.11 7.76
CA LEU A 165 3.62 -9.35 6.50
C LEU A 165 2.12 -9.01 6.53
N ILE A 166 1.40 -9.32 7.60
CA ILE A 166 -0.05 -9.00 7.75
C ILE A 166 -0.24 -7.49 7.88
N ILE A 167 0.64 -6.83 8.63
CA ILE A 167 0.54 -5.37 8.83
C ILE A 167 0.92 -4.62 7.55
N SER A 168 1.97 -5.09 6.85
CA SER A 168 2.37 -4.52 5.55
C SER A 168 1.32 -4.70 4.44
N GLN A 169 0.44 -5.70 4.57
CA GLN A 169 -0.61 -5.99 3.60
C GLN A 169 -1.98 -5.42 4.00
N ALA A 170 -2.10 -4.80 5.17
CA ALA A 170 -3.36 -4.26 5.63
C ALA A 170 -3.75 -3.02 4.80
N GLU A 171 -4.97 -3.06 4.24
CA GLU A 171 -5.49 -2.02 3.34
C GLU A 171 -6.30 -0.96 4.10
N GLY A 172 -6.43 -1.13 5.41
CA GLY A 172 -7.04 -0.18 6.32
C GLY A 172 -7.15 -0.75 7.73
N MET A 173 -7.72 0.05 8.63
CA MET A 173 -7.91 -0.29 10.02
C MET A 173 -9.17 0.35 10.59
N VAL A 174 -9.74 -0.30 11.59
CA VAL A 174 -10.71 0.31 12.51
C VAL A 174 -10.09 0.32 13.90
N LYS A 175 -10.24 1.45 14.60
CA LYS A 175 -9.84 1.65 15.98
C LYS A 175 -11.01 2.25 16.74
N VAL A 176 -11.34 1.71 17.90
CA VAL A 176 -12.30 2.30 18.84
C VAL A 176 -11.61 2.51 20.17
N ASP A 177 -11.72 3.74 20.68
CA ASP A 177 -11.41 4.10 22.04
C ASP A 177 -12.75 4.19 22.80
N PHE A 178 -12.95 3.32 23.80
CA PHE A 178 -14.22 3.15 24.50
C PHE A 178 -14.05 3.07 26.02
N ILE A 179 -15.12 3.40 26.74
CA ILE A 179 -15.24 3.13 28.18
C ILE A 179 -16.19 1.96 28.42
N ASN A 180 -17.22 1.80 27.58
CA ASN A 180 -18.08 0.62 27.57
C ASN A 180 -17.62 -0.39 26.51
N GLN A 181 -17.14 -1.55 26.96
CA GLN A 181 -16.66 -2.63 26.10
C GLN A 181 -17.72 -3.19 25.14
N VAL A 182 -18.99 -3.25 25.57
CA VAL A 182 -20.08 -3.73 24.72
C VAL A 182 -20.25 -2.80 23.52
N LEU A 183 -20.32 -1.50 23.78
CA LEU A 183 -20.43 -0.49 22.73
C LEU A 183 -19.21 -0.51 21.79
N GLY A 184 -18.00 -0.66 22.35
CA GLY A 184 -16.77 -0.77 21.55
C GLY A 184 -16.83 -1.94 20.55
N ASN A 185 -17.23 -3.12 21.03
CA ASN A 185 -17.39 -4.30 20.19
C ASN A 185 -18.48 -4.11 19.12
N GLU A 186 -19.62 -3.52 19.47
CA GLU A 186 -20.71 -3.25 18.52
C GLU A 186 -20.29 -2.31 17.40
N LEU A 187 -19.60 -1.21 17.72
CA LEU A 187 -19.11 -0.24 16.73
C LEU A 187 -18.11 -0.89 15.77
N ILE A 188 -17.16 -1.67 16.29
CA ILE A 188 -16.21 -2.42 15.46
C ILE A 188 -16.94 -3.41 14.55
N ASN A 189 -17.91 -4.15 15.07
CA ASN A 189 -18.65 -5.14 14.29
C ASN A 189 -19.49 -4.51 13.17
N ILE A 190 -20.04 -3.30 13.38
CA ILE A 190 -20.72 -2.54 12.32
C ILE A 190 -19.76 -2.22 11.18
N VAL A 191 -18.57 -1.72 11.50
CA VAL A 191 -17.55 -1.39 10.49
C VAL A 191 -17.08 -2.66 9.77
N LEU A 192 -16.87 -3.76 10.49
CA LEU A 192 -16.47 -5.04 9.89
C LEU A 192 -17.55 -5.58 8.94
N GLY A 193 -18.81 -5.62 9.38
CA GLY A 193 -19.92 -6.10 8.55
C GLY A 193 -20.16 -5.20 7.34
N TRP A 194 -19.95 -3.88 7.47
CA TRP A 194 -19.92 -2.96 6.34
C TRP A 194 -18.78 -3.32 5.37
N HIS A 195 -17.55 -3.45 5.85
CA HIS A 195 -16.38 -3.74 5.04
C HIS A 195 -16.47 -5.11 4.32
N GLU A 196 -17.01 -6.12 4.99
CA GLU A 196 -17.26 -7.45 4.41
C GLU A 196 -18.30 -7.41 3.30
N GLY A 197 -19.33 -6.56 3.43
CA GLY A 197 -20.36 -6.32 2.43
C GLY A 197 -19.89 -5.56 1.19
N LEU A 198 -18.72 -4.92 1.24
CA LEU A 198 -18.15 -4.22 0.09
C LEU A 198 -17.75 -5.18 -1.02
N THR A 199 -17.93 -4.72 -2.26
CA THR A 199 -17.48 -5.49 -3.42
C THR A 199 -15.97 -5.68 -3.39
N LYS A 200 -15.53 -6.92 -3.55
CA LYS A 200 -14.10 -7.21 -3.70
C LYS A 200 -13.63 -6.56 -5.00
N ILE A 201 -12.44 -5.98 -4.99
CA ILE A 201 -11.81 -5.54 -6.24
C ILE A 201 -11.77 -6.74 -7.17
N ILE A 202 -12.34 -6.62 -8.36
CA ILE A 202 -12.22 -7.64 -9.40
C ILE A 202 -10.73 -7.84 -9.60
N ARG A 203 -10.23 -8.97 -9.09
CA ARG A 203 -8.82 -9.32 -9.25
C ARG A 203 -8.52 -9.30 -10.74
N LYS A 204 -7.44 -8.59 -11.06
CA LYS A 204 -6.55 -8.74 -12.22
C LYS A 204 -7.02 -9.81 -13.21
N ASN A 205 -7.02 -9.46 -14.49
CA ASN A 205 -7.30 -10.40 -15.59
C ASN A 205 -6.62 -11.76 -15.30
N ASN A 206 -7.32 -12.89 -15.50
CA ASN A 206 -6.85 -14.21 -15.04
C ASN A 206 -5.40 -14.51 -15.47
N PHE A 207 -5.03 -14.02 -16.66
CA PHE A 207 -3.68 -14.09 -17.19
C PHE A 207 -2.63 -13.27 -16.41
N GLN A 208 -2.97 -12.06 -15.96
CA GLN A 208 -2.08 -11.24 -15.12
C GLN A 208 -1.82 -11.92 -13.78
N THR A 209 -2.87 -12.43 -13.12
CA THR A 209 -2.74 -13.19 -11.86
C THR A 209 -1.86 -14.42 -12.06
N PHE A 210 -2.04 -15.12 -13.18
CA PHE A 210 -1.21 -16.28 -13.56
C PHE A 210 0.27 -15.89 -13.73
N LEU A 211 0.57 -14.80 -14.44
CA LEU A 211 1.95 -14.34 -14.67
C LEU A 211 2.67 -13.97 -13.38
N GLU A 212 2.00 -13.25 -12.48
CA GLU A 212 2.59 -12.84 -11.19
C GLU A 212 2.79 -14.04 -10.26
N LYS A 213 1.75 -14.88 -10.09
CA LYS A 213 1.82 -16.06 -9.21
C LYS A 213 2.88 -17.06 -9.66
N ASN A 214 3.02 -17.22 -10.98
CA ASN A 214 3.96 -18.17 -11.57
C ASN A 214 5.25 -17.52 -12.06
N GLN A 215 5.53 -16.26 -11.69
CA GLN A 215 6.72 -15.55 -12.15
C GLN A 215 8.02 -16.33 -11.91
N GLY A 216 8.16 -16.95 -10.72
CA GLY A 216 9.31 -17.79 -10.40
C GLY A 216 9.42 -19.03 -11.30
N TYR A 217 8.29 -19.66 -11.63
CA TYR A 217 8.25 -20.80 -12.55
C TYR A 217 8.52 -20.38 -14.00
N ILE A 218 7.98 -19.24 -14.44
CA ILE A 218 8.21 -18.67 -15.78
C ILE A 218 9.71 -18.35 -15.94
N ASN A 219 10.31 -17.71 -14.93
CA ASN A 219 11.74 -17.38 -14.95
C ASN A 219 12.62 -18.64 -15.04
N LYS A 220 12.33 -19.67 -14.22
CA LYS A 220 13.03 -20.96 -14.28
C LYS A 220 12.80 -21.67 -15.63
N SER A 221 11.58 -21.64 -16.15
CA SER A 221 11.24 -22.23 -17.44
C SER A 221 12.05 -21.61 -18.57
N ILE A 222 12.14 -20.28 -18.65
CA ILE A 222 12.96 -19.57 -19.65
C ILE A 222 14.44 -19.93 -19.47
N LEU A 223 14.94 -19.95 -18.23
CA LEU A 223 16.34 -20.22 -17.94
C LEU A 223 16.80 -21.60 -18.45
N TYR A 224 15.96 -22.63 -18.33
CA TYR A 224 16.28 -24.00 -18.75
C TYR A 224 15.86 -24.32 -20.18
N SER A 225 14.72 -23.81 -20.66
CA SER A 225 14.22 -24.13 -22.01
C SER A 225 15.01 -23.44 -23.12
N PHE A 226 15.51 -22.23 -22.88
CA PHE A 226 16.18 -21.45 -23.92
C PHE A 226 17.57 -22.01 -24.32
N PRO A 227 18.45 -22.44 -23.40
CA PRO A 227 19.68 -23.15 -23.77
C PRO A 227 19.40 -24.48 -24.48
N LEU A 228 18.35 -25.20 -24.05
CA LEU A 228 17.92 -26.44 -24.69
C LEU A 228 17.46 -26.20 -26.14
N LEU A 229 16.70 -25.12 -26.37
CA LEU A 229 16.27 -24.70 -27.70
C LEU A 229 17.45 -24.32 -28.58
N LEU A 230 18.46 -23.61 -28.05
CA LEU A 230 19.68 -23.31 -28.80
C LEU A 230 20.50 -24.55 -29.12
N LEU A 231 20.59 -25.50 -28.20
CA LEU A 231 21.24 -26.78 -28.46
C LEU A 231 20.50 -27.56 -29.54
N PHE A 232 19.16 -27.57 -29.51
CA PHE A 232 18.34 -28.19 -30.55
C PHE A 232 18.52 -27.52 -31.92
N LEU A 233 18.58 -26.19 -31.97
CA LEU A 233 18.93 -25.45 -33.20
C LEU A 233 20.36 -25.80 -33.66
N GLY A 234 21.32 -25.89 -32.74
CA GLY A 234 22.68 -26.36 -33.03
C GLY A 234 22.71 -27.75 -33.65
N PHE A 235 21.93 -28.69 -33.11
CA PHE A 235 21.77 -30.03 -33.65
C PHE A 235 21.15 -30.03 -35.07
N ILE A 236 20.11 -29.21 -35.27
CA ILE A 236 19.51 -29.00 -36.59
C ILE A 236 20.58 -28.52 -37.58
N TYR A 237 21.47 -27.61 -37.18
CA TYR A 237 22.53 -27.08 -38.04
C TYR A 237 23.82 -27.91 -38.05
N GLN A 238 23.87 -29.07 -37.38
CA GLN A 238 25.11 -29.82 -37.19
C GLN A 238 25.80 -30.18 -38.51
N ASN A 239 25.05 -30.55 -39.55
CA ASN A 239 25.63 -30.98 -40.83
C ASN A 239 26.37 -29.82 -41.53
N LEU A 240 25.91 -28.59 -41.35
CA LEU A 240 26.57 -27.39 -41.86
C LEU A 240 27.80 -27.05 -41.03
N ILE A 241 27.68 -27.17 -39.70
CA ILE A 241 28.80 -26.96 -38.78
C ILE A 241 29.93 -27.96 -39.06
N ILE A 242 29.59 -29.23 -39.31
CA ILE A 242 30.54 -30.31 -39.64
C ILE A 242 31.24 -30.03 -40.97
N LYS A 243 30.50 -29.56 -41.99
CA LYS A 243 31.05 -29.23 -43.31
C LYS A 243 32.01 -28.03 -43.26
N GLU A 244 31.66 -26.98 -42.51
CA GLU A 244 32.43 -25.73 -42.45
C GLU A 244 33.66 -25.84 -41.54
N LEU A 245 33.57 -26.62 -40.45
CA LEU A 245 34.67 -26.81 -39.50
C LEU A 245 35.58 -28.00 -39.85
N ASP A 246 35.40 -28.61 -41.04
CA ASP A 246 36.12 -29.79 -41.52
C ASP A 246 36.19 -30.90 -40.46
N LEU A 247 35.07 -31.12 -39.77
CA LEU A 247 34.96 -32.18 -38.77
C LEU A 247 34.77 -33.50 -39.53
N SER A 248 35.78 -34.38 -39.49
CA SER A 248 35.69 -35.70 -40.10
C SER A 248 34.43 -36.43 -39.61
N LYS A 249 33.68 -37.08 -40.51
CA LYS A 249 32.53 -37.91 -40.12
C LYS A 249 32.93 -39.12 -39.26
N ASP A 250 34.22 -39.45 -39.23
CA ASP A 250 34.76 -40.53 -38.44
C ASP A 250 34.73 -40.21 -36.94
N LEU A 251 34.24 -41.17 -36.16
CA LEU A 251 34.20 -41.13 -34.71
C LEU A 251 35.63 -41.26 -34.16
N ASN A 252 36.35 -40.15 -34.18
CA ASN A 252 37.68 -40.01 -33.60
C ASN A 252 37.58 -39.27 -32.26
N LEU A 253 38.50 -39.55 -31.33
CA LEU A 253 38.50 -38.92 -29.99
C LEU A 253 38.53 -37.38 -30.10
N ILE A 254 39.29 -36.86 -31.05
CA ILE A 254 39.43 -35.42 -31.35
C ILE A 254 38.10 -34.82 -31.84
N THR A 255 37.35 -35.56 -32.66
CA THR A 255 36.05 -35.11 -33.19
C THR A 255 34.99 -35.05 -32.09
N LEU A 256 35.02 -36.02 -31.16
CA LEU A 256 34.16 -36.03 -29.97
C LEU A 256 34.44 -34.83 -29.06
N GLU A 257 35.72 -34.56 -28.77
CA GLU A 257 36.14 -33.41 -27.95
C GLU A 257 35.68 -32.08 -28.55
N ARG A 258 35.91 -31.87 -29.86
CA ARG A 258 35.46 -30.66 -30.57
C ARG A 258 33.94 -30.51 -30.54
N THR A 259 33.19 -31.59 -30.71
CA THR A 259 31.72 -31.57 -30.67
C THR A 259 31.19 -31.22 -29.28
N LEU A 260 31.79 -31.77 -28.22
CA LEU A 260 31.45 -31.43 -26.84
C LEU A 260 31.76 -29.95 -26.52
N LEU A 261 32.88 -29.43 -27.01
CA LEU A 261 33.26 -28.02 -26.84
C LEU A 261 32.29 -27.08 -27.55
N VAL A 262 31.88 -27.39 -28.78
CA VAL A 262 30.85 -26.64 -29.51
C VAL A 262 29.49 -26.72 -28.78
N GLY A 263 29.09 -27.89 -28.29
CA GLY A 263 27.88 -28.03 -27.48
C GLY A 263 27.92 -27.20 -26.19
N ALA A 264 29.04 -27.26 -25.46
CA ALA A 264 29.24 -26.51 -24.22
C ALA A 264 29.23 -24.98 -24.44
N THR A 265 29.82 -24.51 -25.54
CA THR A 265 29.80 -23.09 -25.91
C THR A 265 28.39 -22.62 -26.28
N ILE A 266 27.64 -23.41 -27.07
CA ILE A 266 26.23 -23.12 -27.39
C ILE A 266 25.37 -23.04 -26.11
N ILE A 267 25.54 -23.99 -25.18
CA ILE A 267 24.84 -23.98 -23.89
C ILE A 267 25.22 -22.73 -23.08
N SER A 268 26.51 -22.40 -23.01
CA SER A 268 27.00 -21.24 -22.25
C SER A 268 26.42 -19.92 -22.78
N ILE A 269 26.42 -19.75 -24.11
CA ILE A 269 25.78 -18.60 -24.78
C ILE A 269 24.29 -18.60 -24.49
N GLY A 270 23.64 -19.77 -24.57
CA GLY A 270 22.22 -19.90 -24.28
C GLY A 270 21.85 -19.54 -22.84
N LEU A 271 22.69 -19.87 -21.86
CA LEU A 271 22.48 -19.50 -20.45
C LEU A 271 22.60 -17.99 -20.22
N VAL A 272 23.53 -17.32 -20.91
CA VAL A 272 23.67 -15.86 -20.82
C VAL A 272 22.45 -15.16 -21.42
N LEU A 273 22.04 -15.59 -22.61
CA LEU A 273 20.85 -15.05 -23.30
C LEU A 273 19.56 -15.35 -22.53
N SER A 274 19.41 -16.55 -21.97
CA SER A 274 18.21 -16.93 -21.22
C SER A 274 18.03 -16.06 -19.98
N ARG A 275 19.11 -15.74 -19.26
CA ARG A 275 19.09 -14.78 -18.13
C ARG A 275 18.64 -13.39 -18.59
N PHE A 276 19.13 -12.91 -19.73
CA PHE A 276 18.73 -11.62 -20.28
C PHE A 276 17.22 -11.56 -20.58
N PHE A 277 16.68 -12.56 -21.27
CA PHE A 277 15.25 -12.63 -21.59
C PHE A 277 14.37 -12.82 -20.36
N ALA A 278 14.77 -13.71 -19.44
CA ALA A 278 14.02 -13.96 -18.22
C ALA A 278 13.95 -12.72 -17.33
N ASN A 279 15.05 -11.96 -17.23
CA ASN A 279 15.07 -10.68 -16.51
C ASN A 279 14.19 -9.62 -17.18
N GLN A 280 14.15 -9.55 -18.51
CA GLN A 280 13.26 -8.62 -19.21
C GLN A 280 11.78 -8.90 -18.94
N ILE A 281 11.38 -10.18 -19.00
CA ILE A 281 9.99 -10.58 -18.74
C ILE A 281 9.63 -10.34 -17.27
N THR A 282 10.50 -10.76 -16.33
CA THR A 282 10.35 -10.52 -14.89
C THR A 282 10.18 -9.04 -14.57
N ARG A 283 11.01 -8.17 -15.15
CA ARG A 283 10.90 -6.70 -14.97
C ARG A 283 9.57 -6.15 -15.47
N LYS A 284 8.99 -6.74 -16.52
CA LYS A 284 7.69 -6.32 -17.07
C LYS A 284 6.53 -6.80 -16.19
N ILE A 285 6.61 -8.03 -15.67
CA ILE A 285 5.63 -8.56 -14.70
C ILE A 285 5.64 -7.70 -13.43
N ASN A 286 6.81 -7.30 -12.93
CA ASN A 286 6.92 -6.43 -11.75
C ASN A 286 6.34 -5.02 -11.96
N LYS A 287 6.06 -4.59 -13.20
CA LYS A 287 5.43 -3.28 -13.49
C LYS A 287 3.91 -3.31 -13.37
N PHE A 288 3.30 -4.48 -13.18
CA PHE A 288 1.87 -4.55 -12.96
C PHE A 288 1.47 -3.78 -11.71
N LYS A 289 0.60 -2.80 -11.88
CA LYS A 289 0.04 -2.01 -10.77
C LYS A 289 -1.32 -2.56 -10.39
N ILE A 290 -1.62 -2.53 -9.10
CA ILE A 290 -2.90 -2.93 -8.53
C ILE A 290 -3.73 -1.66 -8.31
N PRO A 291 -5.01 -1.62 -8.74
CA PRO A 291 -5.87 -0.48 -8.49
C PRO A 291 -6.08 -0.26 -6.98
N SER A 292 -6.19 1.00 -6.55
CA SER A 292 -6.36 1.39 -5.15
C SER A 292 -7.67 0.92 -4.54
N GLY A 293 -8.71 0.71 -5.36
CA GLY A 293 -10.06 0.35 -4.90
C GLY A 293 -10.90 1.54 -4.43
N ILE A 294 -10.30 2.72 -4.28
CA ILE A 294 -11.04 3.93 -3.92
C ILE A 294 -11.55 4.56 -5.22
N LEU A 295 -12.87 4.73 -5.33
CA LEU A 295 -13.55 5.26 -6.52
C LEU A 295 -14.49 6.40 -6.11
N ILE A 296 -13.91 7.47 -5.56
CA ILE A 296 -14.67 8.60 -5.01
C ILE A 296 -14.64 9.79 -5.98
N THR A 297 -13.44 10.14 -6.43
CA THR A 297 -13.21 11.32 -7.28
C THR A 297 -13.26 10.96 -8.76
N LYS A 298 -13.32 11.98 -9.62
CA LYS A 298 -13.11 11.80 -11.06
C LYS A 298 -11.67 11.35 -11.37
N GLY A 299 -10.70 11.85 -10.60
CA GLY A 299 -9.31 11.43 -10.67
C GLY A 299 -9.12 9.93 -10.45
N ASP A 300 -9.80 9.37 -9.46
CA ASP A 300 -9.76 7.93 -9.17
C ASP A 300 -10.25 7.08 -10.35
N LYS A 301 -11.36 7.49 -10.97
CA LYS A 301 -11.95 6.78 -12.11
C LYS A 301 -11.03 6.82 -13.33
N SER A 302 -10.49 8.00 -13.66
CA SER A 302 -9.53 8.16 -14.77
C SER A 302 -8.29 7.31 -14.54
N TYR A 303 -7.75 7.34 -13.32
CA TYR A 303 -6.57 6.56 -12.96
C TYR A 303 -6.82 5.06 -13.03
N ASP A 304 -7.96 4.55 -12.57
CA ASP A 304 -8.31 3.13 -12.69
C ASP A 304 -8.43 2.68 -14.16
N GLU A 305 -8.99 3.53 -15.02
CA GLU A 305 -9.06 3.28 -16.47
C GLU A 305 -7.68 3.29 -17.13
N GLU A 306 -6.84 4.29 -16.82
CA GLU A 306 -5.45 4.37 -17.27
C GLU A 306 -4.65 3.15 -16.83
N LEU A 307 -4.80 2.71 -15.57
CA LEU A 307 -4.17 1.49 -15.06
C LEU A 307 -4.59 0.24 -15.82
N LYS A 308 -5.87 0.11 -16.18
CA LYS A 308 -6.36 -1.02 -17.00
C LYS A 308 -5.72 -1.01 -18.37
N LEU A 309 -5.55 0.17 -18.99
CA LEU A 309 -4.88 0.32 -20.28
C LEU A 309 -3.38 0.03 -20.19
N GLU A 310 -2.68 0.56 -19.18
CA GLU A 310 -1.27 0.28 -18.90
C GLU A 310 -1.03 -1.23 -18.73
N ASN A 311 -1.81 -1.88 -17.88
CA ASN A 311 -1.70 -3.31 -17.62
C ASN A 311 -1.99 -4.14 -18.89
N LYS A 312 -2.98 -3.75 -19.70
CA LYS A 312 -3.26 -4.40 -20.99
C LYS A 312 -2.10 -4.24 -21.97
N ASN A 313 -1.46 -3.08 -22.01
CA ASN A 313 -0.30 -2.83 -22.86
C ASN A 313 0.92 -3.64 -22.42
N ILE A 314 1.14 -3.81 -21.11
CA ILE A 314 2.18 -4.69 -20.57
C ILE A 314 1.95 -6.14 -21.03
N ILE A 315 0.71 -6.65 -20.94
CA ILE A 315 0.36 -8.00 -21.40
C ILE A 315 0.63 -8.14 -22.90
N LYS A 316 0.23 -7.16 -23.72
CA LYS A 316 0.49 -7.16 -25.16
C LYS A 316 1.97 -7.15 -25.49
N ASP A 317 2.79 -6.37 -24.78
CA ASP A 317 4.24 -6.33 -24.97
C ASP A 317 4.89 -7.68 -24.62
N ILE A 318 4.47 -8.32 -23.53
CA ILE A 318 4.94 -9.66 -23.15
C ILE A 318 4.57 -10.69 -24.24
N LEU A 319 3.31 -10.71 -24.68
CA LEU A 319 2.85 -11.62 -25.73
C LEU A 319 3.54 -11.36 -27.07
N GLY A 320 3.74 -10.10 -27.44
CA GLY A 320 4.43 -9.70 -28.66
C GLY A 320 5.88 -10.19 -28.69
N LYS A 321 6.60 -10.09 -27.57
CA LYS A 321 7.97 -10.62 -27.45
C LYS A 321 8.03 -12.14 -27.56
N ILE A 322 7.08 -12.84 -26.95
CA ILE A 322 6.98 -14.30 -27.09
C ILE A 322 6.71 -14.68 -28.54
N LEU A 323 5.78 -13.97 -29.21
CA LEU A 323 5.45 -14.21 -30.61
C LEU A 323 6.65 -13.95 -31.53
N ILE A 324 7.38 -12.83 -31.35
CA ILE A 324 8.60 -12.52 -32.11
C ILE A 324 9.67 -13.61 -31.88
N SER A 325 9.83 -14.09 -30.65
CA SER A 325 10.78 -15.17 -30.38
C SER A 325 10.42 -16.46 -31.11
N LEU A 326 9.12 -16.80 -31.19
CA LEU A 326 8.64 -17.98 -31.91
C LEU A 326 8.76 -17.82 -33.43
N THR A 327 8.51 -16.64 -33.98
CA THR A 327 8.67 -16.39 -35.42
C THR A 327 10.15 -16.44 -35.82
N VAL A 328 11.05 -15.85 -35.03
CA VAL A 328 12.51 -15.94 -35.28
C VAL A 328 12.97 -17.39 -35.26
N ALA A 329 12.55 -18.19 -34.27
CA ALA A 329 12.89 -19.62 -34.22
C ALA A 329 12.38 -20.38 -35.46
N THR A 330 11.14 -20.11 -35.88
CA THR A 330 10.55 -20.71 -37.09
C THR A 330 11.30 -20.29 -38.36
N ILE A 331 11.66 -19.02 -38.50
CA ILE A 331 12.41 -18.48 -39.64
C ILE A 331 13.80 -19.15 -39.72
N ILE A 332 14.49 -19.30 -38.59
CA ILE A 332 15.78 -20.02 -38.54
C ILE A 332 15.62 -21.44 -39.10
N ILE A 333 14.58 -22.18 -38.69
CA ILE A 333 14.33 -23.53 -39.20
C ILE A 333 14.07 -23.51 -40.73
N ILE A 334 13.24 -22.58 -41.22
CA ILE A 334 12.93 -22.45 -42.65
C ILE A 334 14.19 -22.13 -43.47
N ILE A 335 15.04 -21.21 -43.00
CA ILE A 335 16.29 -20.83 -43.67
C ILE A 335 17.18 -22.07 -43.89
N LYS A 336 17.26 -22.97 -42.91
CA LYS A 336 18.00 -24.23 -43.11
C LYS A 336 17.44 -25.05 -44.27
N TYR A 337 16.13 -25.24 -44.34
CA TYR A 337 15.51 -26.04 -45.40
C TYR A 337 15.72 -25.42 -46.78
N ILE A 338 15.62 -24.09 -46.88
CA ILE A 338 15.91 -23.36 -48.12
C ILE A 338 17.39 -23.56 -48.50
N TYR A 339 18.31 -23.38 -47.55
CA TYR A 339 19.74 -23.60 -47.79
C TYR A 339 20.01 -25.03 -48.28
N ALA A 340 19.42 -26.04 -47.62
CA ALA A 340 19.56 -27.42 -48.03
C ALA A 340 19.02 -27.66 -49.46
N TYR A 341 17.87 -27.09 -49.81
CA TYR A 341 17.30 -27.24 -51.16
C TYR A 341 18.20 -26.65 -52.27
N PHE A 342 18.72 -25.44 -52.06
CA PHE A 342 19.56 -24.76 -53.06
C PHE A 342 21.00 -25.26 -53.13
N PHE A 343 21.59 -25.70 -52.01
CA PHE A 343 22.99 -26.11 -51.94
C PHE A 343 23.22 -27.62 -51.89
N SER A 344 22.15 -28.45 -51.81
CA SER A 344 22.26 -29.91 -51.95
C SER A 344 22.11 -30.41 -53.39
N THR A 345 21.83 -29.53 -54.35
CA THR A 345 21.71 -29.86 -55.79
C THR A 345 22.99 -29.59 -56.60
N LYS A 346 24.10 -29.31 -55.90
CA LYS A 346 25.48 -29.40 -56.42
C LYS A 346 26.28 -30.31 -55.50
#